data_AF-A0A8S3W0E7-F1
#
_entry.id   AF-A0A8S3W0E7-F1
#
_cell.length_a   1.000
_cell.length_b   1.000
_cell.length_c   1.000
_cell.angle_alpha   90.00
_cell.angle_beta   90.00
_cell.angle_gamma   90.00
#
_symmetry.space_group_name_H-M   'P 1'
#
loop_
_entity.id
_entity.type
_entity.pdbx_description
1 polymer ?
#
loop_
_entity_poly.entity_id
_entity_poly.type
_entity_poly.pdbx_seq_one_letter_code
_entity_poly.pdbx_strand_id
1 'polypeptide(L)'
;MRGAHCWTDHRLVVIKLNLRLPRPCRSETSKQIRLNLERLQDTNTRAKYAETLSTALQLLDLKSGEINTVWESLSSHVLDTAKSTLDLRVRKHEEWFNDNELGVIWSCVNSHDKRKISGGRRRLV
;
A
#
# COMPACT_ATOMS: atom_id res chain seq x y z
N MET A 1 -55.57 -13.37 3.26
CA MET A 1 -55.13 -14.11 2.05
C MET A 1 -55.23 -13.14 0.87
N ARG A 2 -54.12 -12.69 0.27
CA ARG A 2 -54.12 -11.73 -0.84
C ARG A 2 -53.71 -12.45 -2.12
N GLY A 3 -54.68 -12.63 -3.01
CA GLY A 3 -54.53 -13.34 -4.28
C GLY A 3 -53.63 -12.60 -5.26
N ALA A 4 -52.73 -13.34 -5.89
CA ALA A 4 -52.14 -12.97 -7.16
C ALA A 4 -53.08 -13.46 -8.26
N HIS A 5 -53.48 -12.57 -9.17
CA HIS A 5 -54.32 -12.90 -10.33
C HIS A 5 -53.69 -14.03 -11.15
N CYS A 6 -54.36 -15.17 -11.19
CA CYS A 6 -53.94 -16.43 -11.80
C CYS A 6 -54.34 -16.54 -13.28
N TRP A 7 -53.96 -15.55 -14.10
CA TRP A 7 -54.19 -15.57 -15.57
C TRP A 7 -52.92 -15.73 -16.41
N THR A 8 -51.83 -16.20 -15.81
CA THR A 8 -50.65 -16.64 -16.58
C THR A 8 -50.37 -18.09 -16.26
N ASP A 9 -50.18 -18.92 -17.29
CA ASP A 9 -49.80 -20.35 -17.17
C ASP A 9 -48.40 -20.54 -16.54
N HIS A 10 -47.67 -19.43 -16.38
CA HIS A 10 -46.35 -19.40 -15.78
C HIS A 10 -46.41 -19.40 -14.25
N ARG A 11 -45.77 -20.39 -13.63
CA ARG A 11 -45.56 -20.43 -12.17
C ARG A 11 -44.31 -19.63 -11.83
N LEU A 12 -44.44 -18.68 -10.90
CA LEU A 12 -43.30 -17.96 -10.34
C LEU A 12 -42.49 -18.91 -9.44
N VAL A 13 -41.26 -19.21 -9.84
CA VAL A 13 -40.30 -19.94 -9.01
C VAL A 13 -39.43 -18.91 -8.28
N VAL A 14 -39.64 -18.77 -6.97
CA VAL A 14 -38.84 -17.89 -6.12
C VAL A 14 -37.74 -18.69 -5.46
N ILE A 15 -36.48 -18.27 -5.64
CA ILE A 15 -35.32 -18.88 -4.99
C ILE A 15 -34.66 -17.84 -4.09
N LYS A 16 -34.28 -18.22 -2.87
CA LYS A 16 -33.56 -17.36 -1.94
C LYS A 16 -32.08 -17.71 -1.99
N LEU A 17 -31.27 -16.84 -2.60
CA LEU A 17 -29.83 -17.01 -2.73
C LEU A 17 -29.09 -15.98 -1.85
N ASN A 18 -27.98 -16.38 -1.25
CA ASN A 18 -27.06 -15.49 -0.55
C ASN A 18 -25.81 -15.26 -1.41
N LEU A 19 -25.96 -14.43 -2.43
CA LEU A 19 -24.86 -14.11 -3.34
C LEU A 19 -24.05 -12.93 -2.78
N ARG A 20 -22.76 -13.16 -2.53
CA ARG A 20 -21.81 -12.10 -2.20
C ARG A 20 -21.15 -11.63 -3.48
N LEU A 21 -21.60 -10.50 -4.03
CA LEU A 21 -20.93 -9.86 -5.15
C LEU A 21 -19.61 -9.25 -4.65
N PRO A 22 -18.46 -9.52 -5.31
CA PRO A 22 -17.24 -8.81 -5.00
C PRO A 22 -17.46 -7.32 -5.25
N ARG A 23 -16.93 -6.47 -4.36
CA ARG A 23 -17.00 -5.03 -4.58
C ARG A 23 -16.23 -4.69 -5.86
N PRO A 24 -16.72 -3.78 -6.70
CA PRO A 24 -15.93 -3.29 -7.81
C PRO A 24 -14.60 -2.75 -7.24
N CYS A 25 -13.48 -3.28 -7.71
CA CYS A 25 -12.17 -2.73 -7.38
C CYS A 25 -12.21 -1.25 -7.76
N ARG A 26 -12.01 -0.37 -6.77
CA ARG A 26 -11.78 1.05 -7.06
C ARG A 26 -10.60 1.10 -8.02
N SER A 27 -10.74 1.85 -9.11
CA SER A 27 -9.62 2.13 -10.01
C SER A 27 -8.41 2.53 -9.15
N GLU A 28 -7.23 2.05 -9.54
CA GLU A 28 -5.98 2.48 -8.90
C GLU A 28 -5.91 4.00 -9.02
N THR A 29 -6.31 4.68 -7.96
CA THR A 29 -6.07 6.11 -7.83
C THR A 29 -4.56 6.25 -7.87
N SER A 30 -4.06 7.09 -8.77
CA SER A 30 -2.63 7.31 -8.92
C SER A 30 -2.04 7.53 -7.53
N LYS A 31 -1.12 6.64 -7.15
CA LYS A 31 -0.57 6.61 -5.79
C LYS A 31 0.01 7.99 -5.52
N GLN A 32 -0.57 8.73 -4.57
CA GLN A 32 -0.09 10.05 -4.21
C GLN A 32 1.33 9.92 -3.70
N ILE A 33 2.29 10.46 -4.45
CA ILE A 33 3.68 10.54 -4.07
C ILE A 33 3.78 11.50 -2.88
N ARG A 34 4.26 11.00 -1.73
CA ARG A 34 4.42 11.79 -0.51
C ARG A 34 5.91 11.94 -0.20
N LEU A 35 6.33 13.13 0.19
CA LEU A 35 7.69 13.37 0.68
C LEU A 35 7.88 12.73 2.06
N ASN A 36 9.08 12.23 2.34
CA ASN A 36 9.40 11.66 3.64
C ASN A 36 9.80 12.75 4.64
N LEU A 37 8.80 13.36 5.27
CA LEU A 37 9.02 14.41 6.27
C LEU A 37 9.65 13.90 7.58
N GLU A 38 9.63 12.58 7.84
CA GLU A 38 10.27 12.00 9.03
C GLU A 38 11.78 12.23 9.00
N ARG A 39 12.38 12.28 7.80
CA ARG A 39 13.80 12.59 7.63
C ARG A 39 14.18 13.99 8.08
N LEU A 40 13.25 14.94 8.23
CA LEU A 40 13.55 16.28 8.75
C LEU A 40 13.83 16.28 10.27
N GLN A 41 13.51 15.19 10.98
CA GLN A 41 13.85 15.05 12.39
C GLN A 41 15.37 14.88 12.58
N ASP A 42 16.05 14.29 11.60
CA ASP A 42 17.50 14.18 11.60
C ASP A 42 18.12 15.55 11.36
N THR A 43 19.05 15.96 12.23
CA THR A 43 19.67 17.29 12.15
C THR A 43 20.55 17.47 10.92
N ASN A 44 21.19 16.40 10.46
CA ASN A 44 22.10 16.38 9.31
C ASN A 44 21.34 16.58 7.98
N THR A 45 20.27 15.81 7.78
CA THR A 45 19.40 15.94 6.60
C THR A 45 18.72 17.31 6.55
N ARG A 46 18.30 17.84 7.71
CA ARG A 46 17.73 19.18 7.81
C ARG A 46 18.74 20.26 7.43
N ALA A 47 19.98 20.17 7.90
CA ALA A 47 21.05 21.10 7.53
C ALA A 47 21.33 21.05 6.02
N LYS A 48 21.47 19.85 5.46
CA LYS A 48 21.65 19.64 4.01
C LYS A 48 20.50 20.22 3.19
N TYR A 49 19.26 20.01 3.62
CA TYR A 49 18.10 20.59 2.96
C TYR A 49 18.11 22.12 3.00
N ALA A 50 18.44 22.71 4.16
CA ALA A 50 18.53 24.16 4.28
C ALA A 50 19.63 24.76 3.39
N GLU A 51 20.80 24.14 3.33
CA GLU A 51 21.91 24.60 2.48
C GLU A 51 21.55 24.49 0.99
N THR A 52 21.05 23.34 0.55
CA THR A 52 20.65 23.10 -0.85
C THR A 52 19.49 24.00 -1.28
N LEU A 53 18.53 24.27 -0.39
CA LEU A 53 17.46 25.20 -0.65
C LEU A 53 17.97 26.64 -0.71
N SER A 54 18.86 27.05 0.19
CA SER A 54 19.41 28.41 0.19
C SER A 54 20.17 28.74 -1.11
N THR A 55 20.95 27.78 -1.61
CA THR A 55 21.69 27.92 -2.87
C THR A 55 20.75 27.94 -4.08
N ALA A 56 19.72 27.09 -4.10
CA ALA A 56 18.71 27.11 -5.16
C ALA A 56 17.93 28.43 -5.20
N LEU A 57 17.62 29.02 -4.05
CA LEU A 57 16.90 30.29 -3.97
C LEU A 57 17.77 31.50 -4.33
N GLN A 58 19.09 31.44 -4.10
CA GLN A 58 20.01 32.52 -4.51
C GLN A 58 20.14 32.63 -6.04
N LEU A 59 19.92 31.54 -6.77
CA LEU A 59 19.94 31.53 -8.24
C LEU A 59 18.62 32.01 -8.87
N LEU A 60 17.56 32.16 -8.07
CA LEU A 60 16.25 32.59 -8.52
C LEU A 60 16.21 34.12 -8.61
N ASP A 61 16.03 34.64 -9.83
CA ASP A 61 15.80 36.07 -10.05
C ASP A 61 14.33 36.42 -9.78
N LEU A 62 14.05 36.86 -8.54
CA LEU A 62 12.71 37.20 -8.08
C LEU A 62 12.21 38.57 -8.59
N LYS A 63 13.04 39.34 -9.31
CA LYS A 63 12.76 40.75 -9.63
C LYS A 63 12.26 41.00 -11.04
N SER A 64 12.38 40.03 -11.95
CA SER A 64 12.21 40.27 -13.40
C SER A 64 10.99 39.57 -14.04
N GLY A 65 10.11 38.93 -13.26
CA GLY A 65 9.00 38.12 -13.77
C GLY A 65 7.60 38.52 -13.29
N GLU A 66 6.59 38.05 -14.02
CA GLU A 66 5.18 38.09 -13.61
C GLU A 66 4.99 37.26 -12.32
N ILE A 67 4.28 37.80 -11.33
CA ILE A 67 4.18 37.26 -9.96
C ILE A 67 3.84 35.75 -9.93
N ASN A 68 2.93 35.30 -10.79
CA ASN A 68 2.53 33.89 -10.86
C ASN A 68 3.68 32.98 -11.31
N THR A 69 4.46 33.41 -12.30
CA THR A 69 5.59 32.63 -12.83
C THR A 69 6.74 32.56 -11.83
N VAL A 70 6.97 33.65 -11.09
CA VAL A 70 7.93 33.70 -9.97
C VAL A 70 7.50 32.75 -8.84
N TRP A 71 6.20 32.69 -8.53
CA TRP A 71 5.68 31.76 -7.52
C TRP A 71 5.75 30.29 -7.95
N GLU A 72 5.42 29.99 -9.21
CA GLU A 72 5.53 28.64 -9.77
C GLU A 72 6.98 28.14 -9.78
N SER A 73 7.92 29.00 -10.18
CA SER A 73 9.35 28.65 -10.16
C SER A 73 9.86 28.44 -8.73
N LEU A 74 9.50 29.32 -7.79
CA LEU A 74 9.83 29.15 -6.36
C LEU A 74 9.30 27.83 -5.81
N SER A 75 8.00 27.57 -5.98
CA SER A 75 7.36 26.36 -5.46
C SER A 75 7.95 25.08 -6.06
N SER A 76 8.27 25.11 -7.35
CA SER A 76 8.94 23.99 -8.04
C SER A 76 10.34 23.74 -7.45
N HIS A 77 11.16 24.78 -7.26
CA HIS A 77 12.49 24.64 -6.66
C HIS A 77 12.42 24.09 -5.22
N VAL A 78 11.47 24.56 -4.41
CA VAL A 78 11.28 24.05 -3.03
C VAL A 78 10.88 22.58 -3.05
N LEU A 79 9.99 22.18 -3.96
CA LEU A 79 9.55 20.79 -4.07
C LEU A 79 10.64 19.88 -4.64
N ASP A 80 11.41 20.33 -5.62
CA ASP A 80 12.45 19.51 -6.24
C ASP A 80 13.67 19.34 -5.34
N THR A 81 14.06 20.39 -4.60
CA THR A 81 15.06 20.27 -3.54
C THR A 81 14.58 19.31 -2.45
N ALA A 82 13.31 19.36 -2.07
CA ALA A 82 12.73 18.45 -1.09
C ALA A 82 12.69 16.99 -1.60
N LYS A 83 12.35 16.76 -2.88
CA LYS A 83 12.40 15.41 -3.48
C LYS A 83 13.81 14.84 -3.47
N SER A 84 14.81 15.66 -3.82
CA SER A 84 16.22 15.24 -3.87
C SER A 84 16.79 14.90 -2.49
N THR A 85 16.44 15.68 -1.47
CA THR A 85 17.04 15.57 -0.12
C THR A 85 16.24 14.69 0.84
N LEU A 86 14.91 14.81 0.84
CA LEU A 86 14.02 14.08 1.75
C LEU A 86 13.59 12.74 1.19
N ASP A 87 13.68 12.53 -0.13
CA ASP A 87 13.22 11.32 -0.81
C ASP A 87 11.71 11.07 -0.62
N LEU A 88 11.20 10.07 -1.33
CA LEU A 88 9.80 9.70 -1.28
C LEU A 88 9.53 8.79 -0.09
N ARG A 89 8.38 9.00 0.55
CA ARG A 89 7.88 8.13 1.61
C ARG A 89 7.46 6.81 0.98
N VAL A 90 8.33 5.81 1.09
CA VAL A 90 7.98 4.44 0.76
C VAL A 90 7.04 3.90 1.82
N ARG A 91 5.93 3.30 1.39
CA ARG A 91 5.06 2.55 2.31
C ARG A 91 5.87 1.38 2.86
N LYS A 92 6.14 1.39 4.16
CA LYS A 92 6.61 0.19 4.85
C LYS A 92 5.52 -0.87 4.68
N HIS A 93 5.81 -1.91 3.93
CA HIS A 93 4.99 -3.10 3.93
C HIS A 93 5.31 -3.79 5.26
N GLU A 94 4.43 -3.67 6.24
CA GLU A 94 4.48 -4.58 7.39
C GLU A 94 4.18 -5.96 6.83
N GLU A 95 5.26 -6.71 6.56
CA GLU A 95 5.15 -8.14 6.38
C GLU A 95 4.56 -8.67 7.70
N TRP A 96 3.31 -9.09 7.62
CA TRP A 96 2.54 -9.74 8.69
C TRP A 96 3.21 -11.00 9.25
N PHE A 97 4.38 -11.37 8.75
CA PHE A 97 5.24 -12.43 9.24
C PHE A 97 6.65 -11.87 9.42
N ASN A 98 7.16 -11.92 10.65
CA ASN A 98 8.58 -11.68 10.91
C ASN A 98 9.38 -12.96 10.61
N ASP A 99 10.66 -12.83 10.24
CA ASP A 99 11.56 -13.98 9.96
C ASP A 99 11.58 -15.03 11.09
N ASN A 100 11.31 -14.62 12.32
CA ASN A 100 11.19 -15.50 13.48
C ASN A 100 10.00 -16.49 13.37
N GLU A 101 8.91 -16.08 12.72
CA GLU A 101 7.72 -16.90 12.51
C GLU A 101 7.89 -17.89 11.36
N LEU A 102 8.73 -17.56 10.37
CA LEU A 102 9.15 -18.50 9.32
C LEU A 102 9.91 -19.70 9.89
N GLY A 103 10.74 -19.47 10.92
CA GLY A 103 11.42 -20.55 11.64
C GLY A 103 10.44 -21.51 12.33
N VAL A 104 9.37 -20.98 12.92
CA VAL A 104 8.31 -21.80 13.55
C VAL A 104 7.54 -22.60 12.49
N ILE A 105 7.16 -21.97 11.38
CA ILE A 105 6.46 -22.65 10.27
C ILE A 105 7.33 -23.77 9.70
N TRP A 106 8.62 -23.51 9.43
CA TRP A 106 9.56 -24.53 8.94
C TRP A 106 9.74 -25.69 9.93
N SER A 107 9.80 -25.40 11.22
CA SER A 107 9.91 -26.44 12.25
C SER A 107 8.65 -27.34 12.31
N CYS A 108 7.46 -26.77 12.10
CA CYS A 108 6.19 -27.49 12.06
C CYS A 108 6.08 -28.40 10.83
N VAL A 109 6.55 -27.94 9.67
CA VAL A 109 6.60 -28.72 8.43
C VAL A 109 7.52 -29.93 8.59
N ASN A 110 8.73 -29.73 9.12
CA ASN A 110 9.72 -30.80 9.33
C ASN A 110 9.29 -31.81 10.41
N SER A 111 8.50 -31.39 11.40
CA SER A 111 7.97 -32.26 12.46
C SER A 111 6.76 -33.09 11.99
N HIS A 112 6.10 -32.70 10.91
CA HIS A 112 5.02 -33.48 10.29
C HIS A 112 5.57 -34.68 9.49
N ASP A 113 6.77 -34.55 8.93
CA ASP A 113 7.42 -35.60 8.13
C ASP A 113 7.94 -36.76 9.00
N LYS A 114 8.51 -36.46 10.17
CA LYS A 114 9.00 -37.48 11.12
C LYS A 114 7.89 -38.37 11.70
N ARG A 115 6.65 -37.89 11.73
CA ARG A 115 5.48 -38.66 12.24
C ARG A 115 4.95 -39.69 11.25
N LYS A 116 5.33 -39.65 9.97
CA LYS A 116 4.94 -40.67 8.97
C LYS A 116 5.86 -41.88 8.93
N ILE A 117 7.08 -41.78 9.46
CA ILE A 117 8.09 -42.84 9.36
C ILE A 117 7.99 -43.88 10.51
N SER A 118 7.29 -43.57 11.61
CA SER A 118 7.21 -44.47 12.79
C SER A 118 5.96 -45.38 12.86
N GLY A 119 5.12 -45.42 11.83
CA GLY A 119 3.93 -46.28 11.76
C GLY A 119 4.26 -47.69 11.24
N GLY A 120 4.72 -48.56 12.14
CA GLY A 120 5.27 -49.89 11.86
C GLY A 120 4.39 -50.87 11.06
N ARG A 121 5.08 -51.69 10.27
CA ARG A 121 4.63 -52.97 9.69
C ARG A 121 3.97 -53.84 10.77
N ARG A 122 2.68 -54.13 10.64
CA ARG A 122 2.06 -55.32 11.25
C ARG A 122 2.05 -56.45 10.22
N ARG A 123 2.89 -57.45 10.47
CA ARG A 123 2.98 -58.73 9.74
C ARG A 123 1.81 -59.60 10.20
N LEU A 124 0.91 -59.96 9.30
CA LEU A 124 -0.15 -60.94 9.53
C LEU A 124 0.48 -62.35 9.45
N VAL A 125 0.20 -63.18 10.45
CA VAL A 125 0.32 -64.65 10.42
C VAL A 125 -1.10 -65.18 10.39
#